data_AF-A0A2M7AXW1-F1
#
_entry.id   AF-A0A2M7AXW1-F1
#
_cell.length_a   1.000
_cell.length_b   1.000
_cell.length_c   1.000
_cell.angle_alpha   90.00
_cell.angle_beta   90.00
_cell.angle_gamma   90.00
#
_symmetry.space_group_name_H-M   'P 1'
#
loop_
_entity.id
_entity.type
_entity.pdbx_description
1 polymer ?
#
loop_
_entity_poly.entity_id
_entity_poly.type
_entity_poly.pdbx_seq_one_letter_code
_entity_poly.pdbx_strand_id
1 'polypeptide(L)'
;ASAMIIFWQGTAFYHQGASSQKYSRISASYLLQWEAIKEAKKRDCQIYNFWGIAPPNSKSSHRFMGVTLFKTGFGGAMKELVLTQDYPITLKYWLNFIVELVRSKTRHLG
;
A
#
# COMPACT_ATOMS: atom_id res chain seq x y z
N ALA A 1 -3.48 -13.11 -13.28
CA ALA A 1 -3.33 -12.26 -12.08
C ALA A 1 -4.50 -12.56 -11.16
N SER A 2 -4.33 -12.39 -9.86
CA SER A 2 -5.38 -12.55 -8.85
C SER A 2 -5.24 -11.47 -7.77
N ALA A 3 -6.34 -11.15 -7.10
CA ALA A 3 -6.38 -10.15 -6.04
C ALA A 3 -7.43 -10.54 -4.99
N MET A 4 -7.16 -10.19 -3.74
CA MET A 4 -8.10 -10.26 -2.64
C MET A 4 -8.55 -8.84 -2.29
N ILE A 5 -9.85 -8.59 -2.46
CA ILE A 5 -10.50 -7.32 -2.16
C ILE A 5 -11.41 -7.53 -0.96
N ILE A 6 -11.24 -6.70 0.08
CA ILE A 6 -12.10 -6.72 1.27
C ILE A 6 -13.09 -5.57 1.13
N PHE A 7 -14.38 -5.85 1.25
CA PHE A 7 -15.43 -4.83 1.23
C PHE A 7 -15.93 -4.59 2.65
N TRP A 8 -15.79 -3.36 3.14
CA TRP A 8 -16.21 -3.01 4.50
C TRP A 8 -16.50 -1.51 4.63
N GLN A 9 -17.60 -1.17 5.30
CA GLN A 9 -18.06 0.21 5.52
C GLN A 9 -17.96 1.12 4.27
N GLY A 10 -18.56 0.68 3.16
CA GLY A 10 -18.58 1.46 1.91
C GLY A 10 -17.20 1.66 1.26
N THR A 11 -16.21 0.87 1.66
CA THR A 11 -14.84 0.91 1.11
C THR A 11 -14.41 -0.46 0.61
N ALA A 12 -13.79 -0.49 -0.57
CA ALA A 12 -13.10 -1.66 -1.10
C ALA A 12 -11.60 -1.54 -0.84
N PHE A 13 -11.00 -2.51 -0.17
CA PHE A 13 -9.58 -2.52 0.19
C PHE A 13 -8.83 -3.54 -0.67
N TYR A 14 -7.90 -3.07 -1.50
CA TYR A 14 -6.98 -3.93 -2.24
C TYR A 14 -5.92 -4.50 -1.28
N HIS A 15 -6.21 -5.66 -0.70
CA HIS A 15 -5.42 -6.21 0.40
C HIS A 15 -4.20 -7.01 -0.09
N GLN A 16 -4.40 -7.91 -1.05
CA GLN A 16 -3.34 -8.73 -1.63
C GLN A 16 -3.52 -8.87 -3.14
N GLY A 17 -2.42 -9.01 -3.87
CA GLY A 17 -2.45 -9.29 -5.30
C GLY A 17 -1.23 -10.08 -5.74
N ALA A 18 -1.42 -10.90 -6.76
CA ALA A 18 -0.39 -11.73 -7.36
C ALA A 18 -0.52 -11.75 -8.88
N SER A 19 0.61 -11.82 -9.57
CA SER A 19 0.67 -11.96 -11.02
C SER A 19 1.80 -12.89 -11.41
N SER A 20 1.53 -13.75 -12.40
CA SER A 20 2.57 -14.59 -13.00
C SER A 20 3.40 -13.78 -14.00
N GLN A 21 4.71 -14.02 -14.02
CA GLN A 21 5.62 -13.40 -15.01
C GLN A 21 5.57 -14.09 -16.38
N LYS A 22 4.90 -15.25 -16.51
CA LYS A 22 4.82 -16.05 -17.73
C LYS A 22 4.29 -15.25 -18.94
N TYR A 23 3.45 -14.25 -18.70
CA TYR A 23 2.87 -13.39 -19.73
C TYR A 23 2.98 -11.91 -19.35
N SER A 24 4.19 -11.44 -19.07
CA SER A 24 4.46 -10.06 -18.60
C SER A 24 4.00 -8.94 -19.55
N ARG A 25 3.85 -9.23 -20.85
CA ARG A 25 3.34 -8.26 -21.85
C ARG A 25 1.84 -8.02 -21.75
N ILE A 26 1.11 -8.92 -21.07
CA ILE A 26 -0.33 -8.76 -20.86
C ILE A 26 -0.51 -7.98 -19.57
N SER A 27 -1.16 -6.81 -19.66
CA SER A 27 -1.52 -5.97 -18.52
C SER A 27 -2.67 -6.55 -17.68
N ALA A 28 -2.62 -7.85 -17.38
CA ALA A 28 -3.69 -8.57 -16.68
C ALA A 28 -3.96 -8.00 -15.28
N SER A 29 -2.92 -7.51 -14.58
CA SER A 29 -3.08 -6.85 -13.28
C SER A 29 -3.86 -5.54 -13.39
N TYR A 30 -3.70 -4.80 -14.50
CA TYR A 30 -4.45 -3.56 -14.71
C TYR A 30 -5.94 -3.85 -14.95
N LEU A 31 -6.23 -4.81 -15.83
CA LEU A 31 -7.61 -5.24 -16.09
C LEU A 31 -8.28 -5.74 -14.81
N LEU A 32 -7.59 -6.59 -14.03
CA LEU A 32 -8.11 -7.12 -12.77
C LEU A 32 -8.50 -6.00 -11.78
N GLN A 33 -7.64 -4.99 -11.60
CA GLN A 33 -7.97 -3.88 -10.69
C GLN A 33 -9.08 -2.99 -11.24
N TRP A 34 -9.16 -2.80 -12.56
CA TRP A 34 -10.27 -2.07 -13.18
C TRP A 34 -11.61 -2.76 -12.94
N GLU A 35 -11.67 -4.08 -13.11
CA GLU A 35 -12.86 -4.88 -12.77
C GLU A 35 -13.20 -4.79 -11.28
N ALA A 36 -12.19 -4.84 -10.39
CA ALA A 36 -12.40 -4.69 -8.96
C ALA A 36 -12.97 -3.30 -8.59
N ILE A 37 -12.53 -2.23 -9.25
CA ILE A 37 -13.08 -0.88 -9.07
C ILE A 37 -14.54 -0.83 -9.53
N LYS A 38 -14.87 -1.41 -10.68
CA LYS A 38 -16.26 -1.48 -11.16
C LYS A 38 -17.15 -2.27 -10.19
N GLU A 39 -16.66 -3.38 -9.67
CA GLU A 39 -17.37 -4.18 -8.67
C GLU A 39 -17.57 -3.40 -7.36
N ALA A 40 -16.57 -2.62 -6.92
CA ALA A 40 -16.72 -1.73 -5.76
C ALA A 40 -17.83 -0.69 -5.99
N LYS A 41 -17.87 -0.06 -7.17
CA LYS A 41 -18.95 0.87 -7.55
C LYS A 41 -20.33 0.20 -7.55
N LYS A 42 -20.43 -1.03 -8.07
CA LYS A 42 -21.68 -1.82 -8.07
C LYS A 42 -22.18 -2.13 -6.66
N ARG A 43 -21.27 -2.18 -5.68
CA ARG A 43 -21.56 -2.40 -4.25
C ARG A 43 -21.73 -1.10 -3.47
N ASP A 44 -21.95 0.02 -4.16
CA ASP A 44 -22.09 1.37 -3.60
C ASP A 44 -20.91 1.83 -2.72
N CYS A 45 -19.72 1.25 -2.94
CA CYS A 45 -18.51 1.72 -2.27
C CYS A 45 -18.11 3.09 -2.79
N GLN A 46 -17.88 4.02 -1.87
CA GLN A 46 -17.45 5.39 -2.16
C GLN A 46 -15.92 5.49 -2.31
N ILE A 47 -15.19 4.52 -1.75
CA ILE A 47 -13.73 4.52 -1.69
C ILE A 47 -13.19 3.19 -2.21
N TYR A 48 -12.20 3.26 -3.10
CA TYR A 48 -11.33 2.14 -3.44
C TYR A 48 -9.92 2.43 -2.92
N ASN A 49 -9.52 1.68 -1.89
CA ASN A 49 -8.28 1.90 -1.16
C ASN A 49 -7.18 0.95 -1.67
N PHE A 50 -6.20 1.50 -2.37
CA PHE A 50 -5.03 0.78 -2.88
C PHE A 50 -3.95 0.48 -1.83
N TRP A 51 -4.12 0.87 -0.57
CA TRP A 51 -3.12 0.76 0.49
C TRP A 51 -1.85 1.58 0.21
N GLY A 52 -0.77 1.28 0.93
CA GLY A 52 0.47 2.05 0.91
C GLY A 52 1.17 2.08 -0.45
N ILE A 53 1.81 3.23 -0.68
CA ILE A 53 2.73 3.53 -1.77
C ILE A 53 4.06 4.00 -1.20
N ALA A 54 5.06 4.27 -2.04
CA ALA A 54 6.28 4.93 -1.62
C ALA A 54 5.98 6.36 -1.09
N PRO A 55 6.69 6.83 -0.06
CA PRO A 55 6.57 8.20 0.42
C PRO A 55 6.78 9.25 -0.70
N PRO A 56 6.12 10.43 -0.61
CA PRO A 56 6.42 11.55 -1.49
C PRO A 56 7.92 11.88 -1.46
N ASN A 57 8.53 12.15 -2.61
CA ASN A 57 9.99 12.41 -2.77
C ASN A 57 10.93 11.21 -2.55
N SER A 58 10.41 9.98 -2.51
CA SER A 58 11.26 8.78 -2.52
C SER A 58 12.14 8.72 -3.77
N LYS A 59 13.37 8.22 -3.61
CA LYS A 59 14.26 7.93 -4.74
C LYS A 59 13.61 6.90 -5.68
N SER A 60 13.95 6.97 -6.98
CA SER A 60 13.49 6.00 -7.98
C SER A 60 13.87 4.55 -7.66
N SER A 61 14.92 4.34 -6.86
CA SER A 61 15.36 3.04 -6.36
C SER A 61 14.51 2.49 -5.19
N HIS A 62 13.52 3.25 -4.70
CA HIS A 62 12.71 2.81 -3.57
C HIS A 62 11.91 1.54 -3.94
N ARG A 63 11.89 0.56 -3.03
CA ARG A 63 11.36 -0.78 -3.29
C ARG A 63 9.88 -0.82 -3.72
N PHE A 64 9.12 0.23 -3.41
CA PHE A 64 7.71 0.35 -3.79
C PHE A 64 7.46 1.23 -5.01
N MET A 65 8.47 1.71 -5.73
CA MET A 65 8.24 2.60 -6.89
C MET A 65 7.41 1.96 -7.99
N GLY A 66 7.68 0.70 -8.35
CA GLY A 66 6.89 0.00 -9.38
C GLY A 66 5.42 -0.18 -8.97
N VAL A 67 5.18 -0.54 -7.71
CA VAL A 67 3.81 -0.68 -7.17
C VAL A 67 3.14 0.68 -7.03
N THR A 68 3.89 1.73 -6.72
CA THR A 68 3.39 3.11 -6.66
C THR A 68 2.91 3.57 -8.02
N LEU A 69 3.74 3.41 -9.06
CA LEU A 69 3.37 3.73 -10.44
C LEU A 69 2.11 2.97 -10.88
N PHE A 70 2.03 1.68 -10.57
CA PHE A 70 0.85 0.86 -10.86
C PHE A 70 -0.41 1.41 -10.19
N LYS A 71 -0.36 1.73 -8.90
CA LYS A 71 -1.51 2.19 -8.11
C LYS A 71 -1.93 3.60 -8.51
N THR A 72 -0.99 4.53 -8.68
CA THR A 72 -1.28 5.92 -9.06
C THR A 72 -1.77 6.06 -10.49
N GLY A 73 -1.45 5.09 -11.38
CA GLY A 73 -1.97 5.05 -12.75
C GLY A 73 -3.50 4.94 -12.86
N PHE A 74 -4.20 4.52 -11.79
CA PHE A 74 -5.67 4.51 -11.74
C PHE A 74 -6.27 5.87 -11.33
N GLY A 75 -5.43 6.87 -11.05
CA GLY A 75 -5.85 8.18 -10.55
C GLY A 75 -6.14 8.18 -9.05
N GLY A 76 -7.05 9.06 -8.62
CA GLY A 76 -7.39 9.26 -7.21
C GLY A 76 -6.44 10.23 -6.49
N ALA A 77 -6.44 10.17 -5.16
CA ALA A 77 -5.64 11.05 -4.31
C ALA A 77 -4.74 10.24 -3.38
N MET A 78 -3.54 10.76 -3.12
CA MET A 78 -2.64 10.22 -2.10
C MET A 78 -3.02 10.82 -0.75
N LYS A 79 -3.30 9.96 0.23
CA LYS A 79 -3.64 10.39 1.59
C LYS A 79 -2.56 9.94 2.55
N GLU A 80 -1.85 10.90 3.11
CA GLU A 80 -0.91 10.66 4.20
C GLU A 80 -1.70 10.54 5.50
N LEU A 81 -1.52 9.41 6.19
CA LEU A 81 -2.14 9.17 7.50
C LEU A 81 -1.17 9.60 8.59
N VAL A 82 -1.72 9.90 9.76
CA VAL A 82 -0.90 10.13 10.96
C VAL A 82 -0.05 8.89 11.20
N LEU A 83 1.24 9.12 11.41
CA LEU A 83 2.20 8.05 11.71
C LEU A 83 1.82 7.35 13.01
N THR A 84 2.30 6.12 13.17
CA THR A 84 2.09 5.34 14.39
C THR A 84 2.51 6.13 15.63
N GLN A 85 1.61 6.19 16.61
CA GLN A 85 1.87 6.82 17.90
C GLN A 85 2.01 5.72 18.95
N ASP A 86 3.12 5.74 19.67
CA ASP A 86 3.39 4.77 20.72
C ASP A 86 3.04 5.37 22.09
N TYR A 87 2.30 4.61 22.90
CA TYR A 87 2.04 4.95 24.30
C TYR A 87 2.92 4.08 25.22
N PRO A 88 3.99 4.62 25.83
CA PRO A 88 4.92 3.84 26.63
C PRO A 88 4.32 3.44 27.98
N ILE A 89 3.97 2.16 28.12
CA ILE A 89 3.42 1.60 29.36
C ILE A 89 4.52 1.24 30.38
N THR A 90 5.72 0.89 29.92
CA THR A 90 6.84 0.49 30.79
C THR A 90 8.14 1.13 30.34
N LEU A 91 9.09 1.30 31.26
CA LEU A 91 10.43 1.84 30.95
C LEU A 91 11.22 0.98 29.94
N LYS A 92 10.89 -0.31 29.82
CA LYS A 92 11.51 -1.21 28.82
C LYS A 92 11.24 -0.76 27.38
N TYR A 93 10.18 0.00 27.13
CA TYR A 93 9.89 0.59 25.81
C TYR A 93 11.08 1.39 25.28
N TRP A 94 11.73 2.19 26.13
CA TRP A 94 12.84 3.05 25.72
C TRP A 94 14.06 2.27 25.25
N LEU A 95 14.31 1.08 25.83
CA LEU A 95 15.37 0.19 25.34
C LEU A 95 15.06 -0.29 23.91
N ASN A 96 13.82 -0.74 23.66
CA ASN A 96 13.40 -1.15 22.31
C ASN A 96 13.41 0.01 21.32
N PHE A 97 12.98 1.20 21.75
CA PHE A 97 12.99 2.41 20.94
C PHE A 97 14.40 2.77 20.49
N ILE A 98 15.40 2.71 21.38
CA ILE A 98 16.81 2.92 21.01
C ILE A 98 17.27 1.87 19.99
N VAL A 99 16.91 0.59 20.17
CA VAL A 99 17.25 -0.47 19.23
C VAL A 99 16.65 -0.22 17.84
N GLU A 100 15.37 0.15 17.75
CA GLU A 100 14.72 0.46 16.48
C GLU A 100 15.26 1.75 15.84
N LEU A 101 15.62 2.77 16.65
CA LEU A 101 16.31 3.98 16.16
C LEU A 101 17.68 3.67 15.53
N VAL A 102 18.44 2.74 16.11
CA VAL A 102 19.72 2.31 15.52
C VAL A 102 19.45 1.54 14.23
N ARG A 103 18.48 0.62 14.24
CA ARG A 103 18.12 -0.19 13.06
C ARG A 103 17.58 0.63 11.89
N SER A 104 16.83 1.70 12.15
CA SER A 104 16.27 2.56 11.10
C SER A 104 17.37 3.25 10.30
N LYS A 105 18.45 3.69 10.97
CA LYS A 105 19.65 4.26 10.33
C LYS A 105 20.36 3.25 9.42
N THR A 106 20.45 1.99 9.84
CA THR A 106 21.08 0.92 9.05
C THR A 106 20.25 0.53 7.82
N ARG A 107 18.91 0.61 7.89
CA ARG A 107 18.02 0.18 6.81
C ARG A 107 17.68 1.27 5.79
N HIS A 108 18.22 2.49 5.95
CA HIS A 108 17.93 3.64 5.08
C HIS A 108 16.41 3.86 4.89
N LEU A 109 15.64 3.74 5.98
CA LEU A 109 14.18 3.89 5.98
C LEU A 109 13.71 5.35 6.12
N GLY A 110 14.63 6.30 5.92
CA GLY A 110 14.38 7.75 5.98
C GLY A 110 14.56 8.42 4.63
#